data_AF-A0A1H7SWN6-F1
#
_entry.id   AF-A0A1H7SWN6-F1
#
_cell.length_a   1.000
_cell.length_b   1.000
_cell.length_c   1.000
_cell.angle_alpha   90.00
_cell.angle_beta   90.00
_cell.angle_gamma   90.00
#
_symmetry.space_group_name_H-M   'P 1'
#
loop_
_entity.id
_entity.type
_entity.pdbx_description
1 polymer ?
#
loop_
_entity_poly.entity_id
_entity_poly.type
_entity_poly.pdbx_seq_one_letter_code
_entity_poly.pdbx_strand_id
1 'polypeptide(L)' 'MRTLDPQTYGKDFAVVVEGVLQRLSATDAQLEVELEISATTADGFGDDVVRTVSENAGTLRFEQSGFETD' A
#
# COMPACT_ATOMS: atom_id res chain seq x y z
N MET A 1 12.01 1.11 -7.83
CA MET A 1 11.24 1.51 -6.64
C MET A 1 11.11 3.03 -6.64
N ARG A 2 9.89 3.57 -6.71
CA ARG A 2 9.64 5.01 -6.57
C ARG A 2 9.15 5.24 -5.14
N THR A 3 9.87 6.05 -4.36
CA THR A 3 9.40 6.51 -3.06
C THR A 3 8.32 7.58 -3.28
N LEU A 4 7.17 7.42 -2.64
CA LEU A 4 6.08 8.41 -2.67
C LEU A 4 6.24 9.41 -1.52
N ASP A 5 5.68 10.60 -1.68
CA ASP A 5 5.75 11.63 -0.63
C ASP A 5 4.76 11.30 0.50
N PRO A 6 5.23 11.12 1.75
CA PRO A 6 4.37 10.83 2.90
C PRO A 6 3.28 11.85 3.17
N GLN A 7 3.48 13.10 2.75
CA GLN A 7 2.48 14.16 2.90
C GLN A 7 1.42 14.12 1.79
N THR A 8 1.68 13.39 0.69
CA THR A 8 0.81 13.41 -0.49
C THR A 8 0.53 12.03 -1.10
N TYR A 9 0.59 10.95 -0.33
CA TYR A 9 0.34 9.58 -0.83
C TYR A 9 -0.91 9.47 -1.70
N GLY A 10 -2.06 10.03 -1.26
CA GLY A 10 -3.30 9.98 -2.04
C GLY A 10 -3.17 10.65 -3.42
N LYS A 11 -2.48 11.79 -3.50
CA LYS A 11 -2.22 12.48 -4.78
C LYS A 11 -1.27 11.66 -5.66
N ASP A 12 -0.22 11.12 -5.07
CA ASP A 12 0.74 10.30 -5.81
C ASP A 12 0.08 9.03 -6.38
N PHE A 13 -0.78 8.36 -5.62
CA PHE A 13 -1.56 7.23 -6.11
C PHE A 13 -2.51 7.64 -7.23
N ALA A 14 -3.19 8.80 -7.12
CA ALA A 14 -4.04 9.30 -8.20
C ALA A 14 -3.27 9.50 -9.51
N VAL A 15 -2.05 10.06 -9.45
CA VAL A 15 -1.18 10.21 -10.62
C VAL A 15 -0.79 8.86 -11.21
N VAL A 16 -0.53 7.84 -10.38
CA VAL A 16 -0.24 6.47 -10.88
C VAL A 16 -1.47 5.85 -11.54
N VAL A 17 -2.65 6.00 -10.94
CA VAL A 17 -3.91 5.48 -11.48
C VAL A 17 -4.21 6.10 -12.84
N GLU A 18 -4.22 7.43 -12.93
CA GLU A 18 -4.54 8.16 -14.18
C GLU A 18 -3.42 8.03 -15.23
N GLY A 19 -2.17 8.02 -14.78
CA GLY A 19 -1.01 8.04 -15.64
C GLY A 19 -0.64 6.67 -16.21
N VAL A 20 -0.87 5.61 -15.45
CA VAL A 20 -0.39 4.26 -15.79
C VAL A 20 -1.54 3.28 -15.87
N LEU A 21 -2.26 3.08 -14.76
CA LEU A 21 -3.22 1.99 -14.66
C LEU A 21 -4.39 2.16 -15.63
N GLN A 22 -4.99 3.35 -15.69
CA GLN A 22 -6.12 3.63 -16.59
C GLN A 22 -5.74 3.47 -18.07
N ARG A 23 -4.51 3.84 -18.45
CA ARG A 23 -4.04 3.72 -19.82
C ARG A 23 -3.81 2.27 -20.20
N LEU A 24 -3.19 1.50 -19.32
CA LEU A 24 -2.96 0.07 -19.55
C LEU A 24 -4.27 -0.72 -19.55
N SER A 25 -5.22 -0.39 -18.66
CA SER A 25 -6.54 -1.04 -18.61
C SER A 25 -7.41 -0.78 -19.85
N ALA A 26 -7.09 0.24 -20.65
CA ALA A 26 -7.77 0.52 -21.91
C ALA A 26 -7.21 -0.28 -23.09
N THR A 27 -6.24 -1.18 -22.85
CA THR A 27 -5.62 -2.05 -23.84
C THR A 27 -5.93 -3.52 -23.54
N ASP A 28 -5.54 -4.43 -24.43
CA ASP A 28 -5.64 -5.88 -24.19
C ASP A 28 -4.52 -6.44 -23.28
N ALA A 29 -3.82 -5.58 -22.54
CA ALA A 29 -2.74 -5.99 -21.66
C ALA A 29 -3.26 -6.75 -20.44
N GLN A 30 -2.58 -7.85 -20.09
CA GLN A 30 -2.74 -8.47 -18.78
C GLN A 30 -2.02 -7.61 -17.74
N LEU A 31 -2.79 -6.98 -16.86
CA LEU A 31 -2.27 -6.06 -15.84
C LEU A 31 -2.23 -6.76 -14.48
N GLU A 32 -1.05 -6.75 -13.87
CA GLU A 32 -0.81 -7.15 -12.49
C GLU A 32 -0.22 -5.96 -11.73
N VAL A 33 -0.70 -5.71 -10.51
CA VAL A 33 -0.28 -4.58 -9.68
C VAL A 33 0.01 -5.10 -8.28
N GLU A 34 1.25 -4.93 -7.84
CA GLU A 34 1.69 -5.26 -6.50
C GLU A 34 1.93 -3.97 -5.69
N LEU A 35 1.46 -3.96 -4.44
CA LEU A 35 1.67 -2.86 -3.50
C LEU A 35 2.34 -3.39 -2.25
N GLU A 36 3.51 -2.84 -1.94
CA GLU A 36 4.27 -3.13 -0.74
C GLU A 36 4.27 -1.90 0.18
N ILE A 37 3.99 -2.10 1.46
CA ILE A 37 3.99 -1.05 2.49
C ILE A 37 4.85 -1.55 3.65
N SER A 38 5.93 -0.82 3.94
CA SER A 38 6.82 -1.08 5.07
C SER A 38 6.85 0.14 5.99
N ALA A 39 6.76 -0.08 7.29
CA ALA A 39 6.91 0.98 8.29
C ALA A 39 7.70 0.45 9.49
N THR A 40 8.62 1.25 10.00
CA THR A 40 9.47 0.93 11.14
C THR A 40 9.41 2.05 12.16
N THR A 41 9.52 1.68 13.43
CA THR A 41 9.51 2.60 14.58
C THR A 41 10.49 2.07 15.62
N ALA A 42 11.16 2.96 16.34
CA ALA A 42 12.16 2.57 17.34
C ALA A 42 11.53 1.85 18.54
N ASP A 43 10.32 2.27 18.94
CA ASP A 43 9.66 1.79 20.16
C ASP A 43 8.57 0.73 19.88
N GLY A 44 8.43 0.29 18.63
CA GLY A 44 7.31 -0.52 18.19
C GLY A 44 6.04 0.30 17.92
N PHE A 45 5.00 -0.38 17.41
CA PHE A 45 3.69 0.20 17.17
C PHE A 45 2.76 -0.10 18.35
N GLY A 46 1.90 0.85 18.70
CA GLY A 46 0.87 0.62 19.72
C GLY A 46 -0.16 -0.43 19.29
N ASP A 47 -0.73 -1.14 20.28
CA ASP A 47 -1.73 -2.19 20.04
C ASP A 47 -2.93 -1.71 19.22
N ASP A 48 -3.33 -0.45 19.40
CA ASP A 48 -4.42 0.17 18.66
C ASP A 48 -4.08 0.29 17.16
N VAL A 49 -2.87 0.75 16.84
CA VAL A 49 -2.35 0.84 15.47
C VAL A 49 -2.25 -0.55 14.85
N VAL A 50 -1.63 -1.50 15.56
CA VAL A 50 -1.46 -2.88 15.08
C VAL A 50 -2.83 -3.50 14.75
N ARG A 51 -3.80 -3.36 15.65
CA ARG A 51 -5.16 -3.88 15.43
C ARG A 51 -5.82 -3.22 14.22
N THR A 52 -5.85 -1.90 14.16
CA THR A 52 -6.54 -1.18 13.08
C THR A 52 -5.93 -1.48 11.71
N VAL A 53 -4.59 -1.52 11.61
CA VAL A 53 -3.93 -1.86 10.35
C VAL A 53 -4.20 -3.31 9.96
N SER A 54 -4.17 -4.26 10.92
CA SER A 54 -4.48 -5.67 10.65
C SER A 54 -5.91 -5.88 10.17
N GLU A 55 -6.89 -5.21 10.79
CA GLU A 55 -8.31 -5.25 10.38
C GLU A 55 -8.51 -4.68 8.97
N ASN A 56 -7.83 -3.56 8.67
CA ASN A 56 -7.85 -2.97 7.34
C ASN A 56 -7.19 -3.86 6.29
N ALA A 57 -6.04 -4.46 6.60
CA ALA A 57 -5.35 -5.40 5.71
C ALA A 57 -6.25 -6.61 5.38
N GLY A 58 -6.93 -7.16 6.39
CA GLY A 58 -7.93 -8.22 6.20
C GLY A 58 -9.12 -7.77 5.33
N THR A 59 -9.64 -6.56 5.56
CA THR A 59 -10.76 -5.99 4.77
C THR A 59 -10.38 -5.76 3.31
N LEU A 60 -9.16 -5.28 3.07
CA LEU A 60 -8.58 -5.04 1.75
C LEU A 60 -8.01 -6.33 1.11
N ARG A 61 -8.06 -7.46 1.83
CA ARG A 61 -7.63 -8.78 1.38
C ARG A 61 -6.16 -8.83 0.97
N PHE A 62 -5.30 -8.15 1.71
CA PHE A 62 -3.86 -8.37 1.58
C PHE A 62 -3.55 -9.83 1.89
N GLU A 63 -2.94 -10.53 0.93
CA GLU A 63 -2.56 -11.93 1.10
C GLU A 63 -1.42 -12.08 2.12
N GLN A 64 -0.54 -11.08 2.17
CA GLN A 64 0.57 -10.99 3.11
C GLN A 64 0.47 -9.68 3.89
N SER A 65 0.35 -9.78 5.21
CA SER A 65 0.39 -8.65 6.14
C SER A 65 0.80 -9.15 7.52
N GLY A 66 1.48 -8.31 8.30
CA GLY A 66 1.96 -8.67 9.62
C GLY A 66 2.78 -7.56 10.26
N PHE A 67 3.01 -7.68 11.56
CA PHE A 67 3.94 -6.86 12.33
C PHE A 67 4.99 -7.79 12.92
N GLU A 68 6.26 -7.44 12.75
CA GLU A 68 7.38 -8.23 13.23
C GLU A 68 8.12 -7.44 14.30
N THR A 69 8.62 -8.14 15.32
CA THR A 69 9.63 -7.62 16.24
C THR A 69 10.95 -8.26 15.84
N ASP A 70 11.91 -7.42 15.44
CA ASP A 70 13.29 -7.84 15.16
C ASP A 70 13.95 -8.52 16.38
#